data_AF-A0A7Z7B323-F1
#
_entry.id   AF-A0A7Z7B323-F1
#
_cell.length_a   1.000
_cell.length_b   1.000
_cell.length_c   1.000
_cell.angle_alpha   90.00
_cell.angle_beta   90.00
_cell.angle_gamma   90.00
#
_symmetry.space_group_name_H-M   'P 1'
#
loop_
_entity.id
_entity.type
_entity.pdbx_description
1 polymer ?
#
loop_
_entity_poly.entity_id
_entity_poly.type
_entity_poly.pdbx_seq_one_letter_code
_entity_poly.pdbx_strand_id
1 'polypeptide(L)'
;MEKLLRNRSTLAALALLLTGCAAAGAPQSGPHLSPTECRDLAALRTNAPPTRAQQQSELSALRKAGYNPSPWNDDPKFPENLHAAQRLVDHWFETECKQLQPG
;
A
#
# COMPACT_ATOMS: atom_id res chain seq x y z
N MET A 1 43.64 17.83 -29.00
CA MET A 1 42.57 16.87 -28.71
C MET A 1 42.45 16.55 -27.22
N GLU A 2 42.56 17.55 -26.31
CA GLU A 2 42.67 17.24 -24.86
C GLU A 2 41.51 17.78 -24.01
N LYS A 3 40.69 18.70 -24.55
CA LYS A 3 39.54 19.25 -23.82
C LYS A 3 38.30 18.34 -23.82
N LEU A 4 38.24 17.37 -24.73
CA LEU A 4 37.11 16.43 -24.87
C LEU A 4 37.15 15.29 -23.85
N LEU A 5 38.33 14.87 -23.39
CA LEU A 5 38.45 13.82 -22.37
C LEU A 5 38.08 14.31 -20.96
N ARG A 6 38.43 15.56 -20.61
CA ARG A 6 38.15 16.13 -19.27
C ARG A 6 36.65 16.28 -18.96
N ASN A 7 35.84 16.57 -19.98
CA ASN A 7 34.38 16.67 -19.85
C ASN A 7 33.68 15.30 -19.83
N ARG A 8 34.33 14.22 -20.28
CA ARG A 8 33.76 12.87 -20.21
C ARG A 8 33.97 12.21 -18.85
N SER A 9 35.09 12.49 -18.19
CA SER A 9 35.35 12.00 -16.83
C SER A 9 34.39 12.60 -15.78
N THR A 10 33.97 13.86 -15.94
CA THR A 10 33.02 14.48 -14.99
C THR A 10 31.60 13.94 -15.18
N LEU A 11 31.20 13.62 -16.41
CA LEU A 11 29.88 13.02 -16.70
C LEU A 11 29.76 11.57 -16.23
N ALA A 12 30.85 10.80 -16.23
CA ALA A 12 30.83 9.41 -15.77
C ALA A 12 30.64 9.29 -14.23
N ALA A 13 31.14 10.27 -13.45
CA ALA A 13 31.00 10.26 -12.00
C ALA A 13 29.57 10.58 -11.51
N LEU A 14 28.78 11.33 -12.30
CA LEU A 14 27.41 11.72 -11.95
C LEU A 14 26.37 10.63 -12.21
N ALA A 15 26.65 9.64 -13.07
CA ALA A 15 25.71 8.58 -13.41
C ALA A 15 25.61 7.47 -12.33
N LEU A 16 26.59 7.39 -11.41
CA LEU A 16 26.69 6.29 -10.44
C LEU A 16 25.94 6.53 -9.11
N LEU A 17 25.32 7.70 -8.92
CA LEU A 17 24.64 8.06 -7.65
C LEU A 17 23.12 7.84 -7.67
N LEU A 18 22.56 7.28 -8.75
CA LEU A 18 21.10 7.10 -8.92
C LEU A 18 20.58 5.70 -8.60
N THR A 19 21.39 4.82 -8.01
CA THR A 19 20.92 3.55 -7.46
C THR A 19 20.19 3.79 -6.14
N GLY A 20 19.01 4.40 -6.23
CA GLY A 20 18.06 4.44 -5.13
C GLY A 20 17.59 3.01 -4.83
N CYS A 21 17.81 2.55 -3.60
CA CYS A 21 17.17 1.34 -3.09
C CYS A 21 15.66 1.57 -3.12
N ALA A 22 14.99 1.03 -4.13
CA ALA A 22 13.59 0.67 -3.99
C ALA A 22 13.56 -0.48 -2.96
N ALA A 23 13.46 -0.13 -1.68
CA ALA A 23 12.90 -1.05 -0.70
C ALA A 23 11.41 -1.22 -1.05
N ALA A 24 11.14 -1.90 -2.16
CA ALA A 24 9.88 -2.62 -2.32
C ALA A 24 9.86 -3.57 -1.13
N GLY A 25 9.05 -3.24 -0.12
CA GLY A 25 8.98 -3.96 1.14
C GLY A 25 8.96 -5.45 0.84
N ALA A 26 9.94 -6.17 1.40
CA ALA A 26 9.96 -7.62 1.31
C ALA A 26 8.55 -8.12 1.67
N PRO A 27 7.98 -9.07 0.91
CA PRO A 27 6.68 -9.63 1.25
C PRO A 27 6.81 -10.15 2.69
N GLN A 28 6.08 -9.52 3.62
CA GLN A 28 6.03 -10.03 4.98
C GLN A 28 5.44 -11.44 4.86
N SER A 29 6.22 -12.45 5.22
CA SER A 29 5.80 -13.85 5.26
C SER A 29 4.76 -14.02 6.37
N GLY A 30 3.52 -13.58 6.12
CA GLY A 30 2.42 -13.57 7.07
C GLY A 30 1.15 -12.97 6.46
N PRO A 31 -0.01 -13.11 7.12
CA PRO A 31 -1.25 -12.52 6.65
C PRO A 31 -1.12 -10.99 6.57
N HIS A 32 -1.67 -10.37 5.52
CA HIS A 32 -1.74 -8.92 5.41
C HIS A 32 -2.74 -8.35 6.43
N LEU A 33 -3.83 -9.07 6.67
CA LEU A 33 -4.88 -8.69 7.61
C LEU A 33 -4.66 -9.35 8.97
N SER A 34 -4.70 -8.54 10.02
CA SER A 34 -4.75 -9.02 11.40
C SER A 34 -6.13 -9.61 11.72
N PRO A 35 -6.24 -10.47 12.75
CA PRO A 35 -7.54 -10.99 13.19
C PRO A 35 -8.56 -9.90 13.54
N THR A 36 -8.10 -8.77 14.10
CA THR A 36 -8.95 -7.60 14.39
C THR A 36 -9.45 -6.96 13.10
N GLU A 37 -8.59 -6.74 12.12
CA GLU A 37 -9.00 -6.19 10.82
C GLU A 37 -10.00 -7.11 10.11
N CYS A 38 -9.79 -8.43 10.15
CA CYS A 38 -10.75 -9.40 9.60
C CYS A 38 -12.14 -9.29 10.24
N ARG A 39 -12.21 -9.27 11.59
CA ARG A 39 -13.49 -9.13 12.30
C ARG A 39 -14.18 -7.81 11.98
N ASP A 40 -13.41 -6.72 11.95
CA ASP A 40 -13.95 -5.38 11.75
C ASP A 40 -14.42 -5.18 10.30
N LEU A 41 -13.66 -5.66 9.30
CA LEU A 41 -14.05 -5.68 7.89
C LEU A 41 -15.30 -6.54 7.66
N ALA A 42 -15.44 -7.67 8.37
CA ALA A 42 -16.66 -8.49 8.29
C ALA A 42 -17.88 -7.72 8.79
N ALA A 43 -17.73 -6.95 9.89
CA ALA A 43 -18.80 -6.13 10.42
C ALA A 43 -19.22 -5.01 9.44
N LEU A 44 -18.26 -4.39 8.73
CA LEU A 44 -18.55 -3.37 7.70
C LEU A 44 -19.44 -3.89 6.56
N ARG A 45 -19.35 -5.19 6.24
CA ARG A 45 -20.17 -5.82 5.20
C ARG A 45 -21.63 -6.06 5.60
N THR A 46 -21.97 -5.89 6.88
CA THR A 46 -23.33 -6.17 7.39
C THR A 46 -24.33 -5.03 7.16
N ASN A 47 -23.93 -3.94 6.48
CA ASN A 47 -24.72 -2.71 6.30
C ASN A 47 -25.11 -1.98 7.61
N ALA A 48 -24.55 -2.39 8.75
CA ALA A 48 -24.70 -1.64 10.00
C ALA A 48 -23.86 -0.34 9.96
N PRO A 49 -24.28 0.73 10.67
CA PRO A 49 -23.47 1.95 10.77
C PRO A 49 -22.07 1.64 11.33
N PRO A 50 -21.00 2.06 10.64
CA PRO A 50 -19.65 1.71 11.03
C PRO A 50 -19.22 2.47 12.30
N THR A 51 -18.55 1.78 13.20
CA THR A 51 -17.87 2.40 14.35
C THR A 51 -16.55 3.03 13.92
N ARG A 52 -16.04 4.00 14.70
CA ARG A 52 -14.72 4.60 14.47
C ARG A 52 -13.60 3.55 14.41
N ALA A 53 -13.69 2.50 15.25
CA ALA A 53 -12.71 1.43 15.28
C ALA A 53 -12.71 0.64 13.96
N GLN A 54 -13.89 0.30 13.43
CA GLN A 54 -14.01 -0.41 12.16
C GLN A 54 -13.49 0.42 10.99
N GLN A 55 -13.79 1.72 10.94
CA GLN A 55 -13.24 2.63 9.93
C GLN A 55 -11.71 2.73 10.02
N GLN A 56 -11.16 2.75 11.23
CA GLN A 56 -9.71 2.76 11.42
C GLN A 56 -9.06 1.46 10.95
N SER A 57 -9.71 0.31 11.18
CA SER A 57 -9.27 -1.00 10.68
C SER A 57 -9.29 -1.06 9.15
N GLU A 58 -10.34 -0.55 8.51
CA GLU A 58 -10.41 -0.42 7.05
C GLU A 58 -9.30 0.48 6.50
N LEU A 59 -9.09 1.65 7.10
CA LEU A 59 -8.02 2.57 6.69
C LEU A 59 -6.62 1.96 6.87
N SER A 60 -6.42 1.17 7.93
CA SER A 60 -5.19 0.40 8.15
C SER A 60 -4.97 -0.61 7.02
N ALA A 61 -5.99 -1.39 6.68
CA ALA A 61 -5.93 -2.37 5.59
C ALA A 61 -5.64 -1.71 4.23
N LEU A 62 -6.31 -0.60 3.93
CA LEU A 62 -6.08 0.17 2.69
C LEU A 62 -4.64 0.70 2.60
N ARG A 63 -4.08 1.19 3.72
CA ARG A 63 -2.67 1.63 3.76
C ARG A 63 -1.68 0.50 3.51
N LYS A 64 -1.95 -0.69 4.05
CA LYS A 64 -1.17 -1.90 3.75
C LYS A 64 -1.27 -2.29 2.27
N ALA A 65 -2.44 -2.06 1.65
CA ALA A 65 -2.68 -2.23 0.22
C ALA A 65 -2.11 -1.11 -0.66
N GLY A 66 -1.37 -0.16 -0.07
CA GLY A 66 -0.69 0.91 -0.79
C GLY A 66 -1.52 2.19 -0.99
N TYR A 67 -2.71 2.29 -0.39
CA TYR A 67 -3.49 3.53 -0.41
C TYR A 67 -2.86 4.58 0.52
N ASN A 68 -2.54 5.75 -0.03
CA ASN A 68 -2.08 6.89 0.74
C ASN A 68 -3.02 8.09 0.49
N PRO A 69 -3.95 8.40 1.41
CA PRO A 69 -4.84 9.54 1.23
C PRO A 69 -4.06 10.85 1.25
N SER A 70 -4.31 11.73 0.27
CA SER A 70 -3.71 13.06 0.29
C SER A 70 -4.23 13.86 1.51
N PRO A 71 -3.36 14.54 2.27
CA PRO A 71 -3.76 15.44 3.34
C PRO A 71 -4.69 16.58 2.87
N TRP A 72 -4.60 16.95 1.58
CA TRP A 72 -5.30 18.10 1.01
C TRP A 72 -6.43 17.71 0.05
N ASN A 73 -6.81 16.43 -0.01
CA ASN A 73 -7.83 15.90 -0.92
C ASN A 73 -7.59 16.25 -2.41
N ASP A 74 -6.32 16.43 -2.80
CA ASP A 74 -5.90 16.82 -4.15
C ASP A 74 -5.30 15.65 -4.95
N ASP A 75 -5.62 14.41 -4.56
CA ASP A 75 -5.17 13.22 -5.30
C ASP A 75 -5.79 13.23 -6.72
N PRO A 76 -4.99 13.40 -7.79
CA PRO A 76 -5.48 13.46 -9.16
C PRO A 76 -5.99 12.10 -9.67
N LYS A 77 -5.77 11.02 -8.91
CA LYS A 77 -6.19 9.65 -9.19
C LYS A 77 -7.21 9.16 -8.16
N PHE A 78 -7.92 10.08 -7.51
CA PHE A 78 -9.11 9.75 -6.73
C PHE A 78 -10.34 9.64 -7.65
N PRO A 79 -11.12 8.55 -7.59
CA PRO A 79 -11.08 7.45 -6.62
C PRO A 79 -10.31 6.20 -7.07
N GLU A 80 -9.60 6.23 -8.21
CA GLU A 80 -8.94 5.05 -8.78
C GLU A 80 -7.96 4.36 -7.82
N ASN A 81 -7.15 5.15 -7.11
CA ASN A 81 -6.18 4.64 -6.12
C ASN A 81 -6.89 3.94 -4.95
N LEU A 82 -8.00 4.52 -4.47
CA LEU A 82 -8.81 3.94 -3.41
C LEU A 82 -9.40 2.59 -3.88
N HIS A 83 -10.01 2.56 -5.08
CA HIS A 83 -10.58 1.34 -5.62
C HIS A 83 -9.53 0.25 -5.89
N ALA A 84 -8.31 0.64 -6.30
CA ALA A 84 -7.22 -0.31 -6.49
C ALA A 84 -6.82 -0.99 -5.18
N ALA A 85 -6.65 -0.22 -4.10
CA ALA A 85 -6.36 -0.76 -2.78
C ALA A 85 -7.53 -1.59 -2.23
N GLN A 86 -8.77 -1.13 -2.43
CA GLN A 86 -9.96 -1.86 -1.97
C GLN A 86 -10.03 -3.28 -2.56
N ARG A 87 -9.74 -3.46 -3.85
CA ARG A 87 -9.71 -4.79 -4.48
C ARG A 87 -8.68 -5.73 -3.84
N LEU A 88 -7.53 -5.19 -3.41
CA LEU A 88 -6.51 -5.99 -2.71
C LEU A 88 -7.00 -6.39 -1.32
N VAL A 89 -7.61 -5.45 -0.58
CA VAL A 89 -8.22 -5.73 0.73
C VAL A 89 -9.32 -6.78 0.61
N ASP A 90 -10.16 -6.71 -0.42
CA ASP A 90 -11.20 -7.72 -0.69
C ASP A 90 -10.58 -9.10 -0.94
N HIS A 91 -9.53 -9.16 -1.75
CA HIS A 91 -8.80 -10.41 -2.01
C HIS A 91 -8.19 -11.01 -0.74
N TRP A 92 -7.53 -10.19 0.09
CA TRP A 92 -6.97 -10.64 1.37
C TRP A 92 -8.06 -11.09 2.32
N PHE A 93 -9.19 -10.38 2.37
CA PHE A 93 -10.32 -10.76 3.19
C PHE A 93 -10.86 -12.15 2.81
N GLU A 94 -10.98 -12.43 1.51
CA GLU A 94 -11.46 -13.73 1.03
C GLU A 94 -10.49 -14.88 1.30
N THR A 95 -9.18 -14.62 1.22
CA THR A 95 -8.14 -15.66 1.31
C THR A 95 -7.62 -15.88 2.73
N GLU A 96 -7.57 -14.83 3.55
CA GLU A 96 -6.98 -14.86 4.90
C GLU A 96 -8.04 -14.93 6.01
N CYS A 97 -9.18 -14.24 5.86
CA CYS A 97 -10.15 -14.11 6.96
C CYS A 97 -11.13 -15.29 7.08
N LYS A 98 -11.34 -16.08 6.01
CA LYS A 98 -12.18 -17.29 6.08
C LYS A 98 -11.62 -18.34 7.04
N GLN A 99 -10.30 -18.37 7.23
CA GLN A 99 -9.61 -19.26 8.17
C GLN A 99 -9.86 -18.86 9.64
N LEU A 100 -10.35 -17.64 9.89
CA LEU A 100 -10.57 -17.08 11.22
C LEU A 100 -12.02 -17.16 11.70
N GLN A 101 -12.96 -17.58 10.83
CA GLN A 101 -14.34 -17.84 11.24
C GLN A 101 -14.43 -19.24 11.87
N PRO A 102 -14.84 -19.36 13.14
CA PRO A 102 -15.24 -20.66 13.68
C PRO A 102 -16.42 -21.19 12.87
N GLY A 103 -16.36 -22.46 12.45
CA GLY A 103 -17.49 -23.15 11.84
C GLY A 103 -18.69 -23.27 12.77
#